data_AF-A0A2K3KKU1-F1
#
_entry.id   AF-A0A2K3KKU1-F1
#
_cell.length_a   1.000
_cell.length_b   1.000
_cell.length_c   1.000
_cell.angle_alpha   90.00
_cell.angle_beta   90.00
_cell.angle_gamma   90.00
#
_symmetry.space_group_name_H-M   'P 1'
#
loop_
_entity.id
_entity.type
_entity.pdbx_description
1 polymer ?
#
loop_
_entity_poly.entity_id
_entity_poly.type
_entity_poly.pdbx_seq_one_letter_code
_entity_poly.pdbx_strand_id
1 'polypeptide(L)'
;AKKVDVDLKQQKVTVSGYVEPKKVLKAAQSTKKKVELWPYVPYTMVAHPYVSQAYDKKAPPNMVRKVADTSNIKETTFDDSYVEMFSDENPNACSIM
;
A
#
# COMPACT_ATOMS: atom_id res chain seq x y z
N ALA A 1 2.62 -28.56 -7.51
CA ALA A 1 1.92 -28.94 -6.26
C ALA A 1 1.13 -27.75 -5.72
N LYS A 2 -0.06 -27.96 -5.15
CA LYS A 2 -0.81 -26.90 -4.43
C LYS A 2 -0.32 -26.90 -2.99
N LYS A 3 0.11 -25.74 -2.46
CA LYS A 3 0.57 -25.59 -1.08
C LYS A 3 -0.33 -24.59 -0.36
N VAL A 4 -0.74 -24.92 0.87
CA VAL A 4 -1.46 -24.02 1.77
C VAL A 4 -0.62 -23.87 3.03
N ASP A 5 -0.35 -22.63 3.40
CA ASP A 5 0.43 -22.26 4.59
C ASP A 5 -0.46 -21.41 5.51
N VAL A 6 -0.50 -21.76 6.80
CA VAL A 6 -1.40 -21.14 7.78
C VAL A 6 -0.57 -20.55 8.90
N ASP A 7 -0.55 -19.21 8.99
CA ASP A 7 0.05 -18.49 10.09
C ASP A 7 -1.04 -18.06 11.07
N LEU A 8 -1.13 -18.76 12.20
CA LEU A 8 -2.11 -18.49 13.25
C LEU A 8 -1.80 -17.20 14.03
N LYS A 9 -0.52 -16.79 14.11
CA LYS A 9 -0.12 -15.57 14.84
C LYS A 9 -0.58 -14.32 14.10
N GLN A 10 -0.46 -14.35 12.77
CA GLN A 10 -0.90 -13.27 11.88
C GLN A 10 -2.34 -13.44 11.39
N GLN A 11 -3.01 -14.55 11.73
CA GLN A 11 -4.33 -14.93 11.22
C GLN A 11 -4.38 -14.90 9.67
N LYS A 12 -3.29 -15.36 9.05
CA LYS A 12 -3.05 -15.28 7.60
C LYS A 12 -3.01 -16.67 7.00
N VAL A 13 -3.67 -16.84 5.86
CA VAL A 13 -3.60 -18.06 5.05
C VAL A 13 -2.98 -17.70 3.70
N THR A 14 -1.89 -18.39 3.34
CA THR A 14 -1.22 -18.22 2.05
C THR A 14 -1.47 -19.46 1.20
N VAL A 15 -2.00 -19.26 -0.01
CA VAL A 15 -2.26 -20.34 -0.96
C VAL A 15 -1.35 -20.14 -2.17
N SER A 16 -0.48 -21.13 -2.42
CA SER A 16 0.46 -21.11 -3.54
C SER A 16 0.08 -22.19 -4.56
N GLY A 17 -0.10 -21.76 -5.81
CA GLY A 17 -0.40 -22.64 -6.94
C GLY A 17 -1.16 -21.91 -8.05
N TYR A 18 -1.47 -22.62 -9.14
CA TYR A 18 -2.33 -22.12 -10.22
C TYR A 18 -3.79 -22.11 -9.77
N VAL A 19 -4.17 -21.08 -9.01
CA VAL A 19 -5.54 -20.89 -8.50
C VAL A 19 -5.96 -19.44 -8.64
N GLU A 20 -7.24 -19.22 -8.95
CA GLU A 20 -7.78 -17.86 -9.07
C GLU A 20 -8.07 -17.25 -7.69
N PRO A 21 -7.59 -16.03 -7.40
CA PRO A 21 -7.79 -15.37 -6.09
C PRO A 21 -9.26 -15.25 -5.69
N LYS A 22 -10.15 -14.96 -6.65
CA LYS A 22 -11.60 -14.84 -6.42
C LYS A 22 -12.23 -16.15 -5.93
N LYS A 23 -11.78 -17.29 -6.45
CA LYS A 23 -12.26 -18.61 -6.02
C LYS A 23 -11.77 -18.93 -4.61
N VAL A 24 -10.52 -18.59 -4.29
CA VAL A 24 -9.95 -18.77 -2.94
C VAL A 24 -10.71 -17.92 -1.91
N LEU A 25 -11.01 -16.66 -2.23
CA LEU A 25 -11.77 -15.78 -1.34
C LEU A 25 -13.19 -16.33 -1.07
N LYS A 26 -13.90 -16.79 -2.11
CA LYS A 26 -15.22 -17.42 -1.95
C LYS A 26 -15.18 -18.69 -1.09
N ALA A 27 -14.19 -19.55 -1.32
CA ALA A 27 -13.99 -20.77 -0.53
C ALA A 27 -13.62 -20.47 0.93
N ALA A 28 -12.90 -19.38 1.19
CA ALA A 28 -12.62 -18.95 2.55
C ALA A 28 -13.89 -18.37 3.22
N GLN A 29 -14.70 -17.59 2.50
CA GLN A 29 -15.96 -17.03 3.01
C GLN A 29 -17.02 -18.09 3.34
N SER A 30 -17.02 -19.24 2.66
CA SER A 30 -17.94 -20.34 2.98
C SER A 30 -17.73 -20.93 4.38
N THR A 31 -16.59 -20.66 5.03
CA THR A 31 -16.36 -21.07 6.43
C THR A 31 -17.09 -20.20 7.46
N LYS A 32 -17.95 -19.26 7.03
CA LYS A 32 -18.71 -18.30 7.88
C LYS A 32 -17.83 -17.38 8.74
N LYS A 33 -16.53 -17.34 8.49
CA LYS A 33 -15.60 -16.38 9.12
C LYS A 33 -15.55 -15.10 8.29
N LYS A 34 -15.28 -13.98 8.96
CA LYS A 34 -14.95 -12.73 8.27
C LYS A 34 -13.59 -12.92 7.60
N VAL A 35 -13.58 -12.96 6.27
CA VAL A 35 -12.35 -13.12 5.46
C VAL A 35 -12.21 -11.94 4.51
N GLU A 36 -11.06 -11.28 4.61
CA GLU A 36 -10.65 -10.20 3.73
C GLU A 36 -9.34 -10.60 3.03
N LEU A 37 -9.08 -9.99 1.86
CA LEU A 37 -7.80 -10.16 1.19
C LEU A 37 -6.70 -9.55 2.05
N TRP A 38 -5.56 -10.25 2.14
CA TRP A 38 -4.43 -9.76 2.91
C TRP A 38 -3.98 -8.38 2.38
N PRO A 39 -4.00 -7.33 3.22
CA PRO A 39 -3.81 -5.96 2.73
C PRO A 39 -2.35 -5.60 2.49
N TYR A 40 -1.41 -6.37 3.04
CA TYR A 40 0.02 -6.05 2.98
C TYR A 40 0.73 -6.80 1.85
N VAL A 41 1.54 -6.09 1.08
CA VAL A 41 2.36 -6.62 -0.02
C VAL A 41 3.84 -6.34 0.25
N PRO A 42 4.76 -7.12 -0.34
CA PRO A 42 6.19 -6.85 -0.22
C PRO A 42 6.55 -5.44 -0.70
N TYR A 43 7.47 -4.78 -0.01
CA TYR A 43 7.96 -3.43 -0.34
C TYR A 43 8.38 -3.29 -1.82
N THR A 44 9.01 -4.34 -2.38
CA THR A 44 9.51 -4.36 -3.76
C THR A 44 8.44 -4.42 -4.85
N MET A 45 7.19 -4.70 -4.49
CA MET A 45 6.08 -4.85 -5.45
C MET A 45 5.25 -3.56 -5.59
N VAL A 46 5.51 -2.54 -4.79
CA VAL A 46 4.81 -1.25 -4.81
C VAL A 46 5.71 -0.22 -5.49
N ALA A 47 5.14 0.56 -6.42
CA ALA A 47 5.89 1.58 -7.17
C ALA A 47 6.36 2.75 -6.28
N HIS A 48 5.51 3.20 -5.35
CA HIS A 48 5.80 4.32 -4.44
C HIS A 48 5.61 3.90 -2.97
N PRO A 49 6.51 3.05 -2.42
CA PRO A 49 6.35 2.51 -1.07
C PRO A 49 6.70 3.49 0.06
N TYR A 50 7.25 4.66 -0.29
CA TYR A 50 7.57 5.76 0.63
C TYR A 50 6.39 6.70 0.92
N VAL A 51 5.27 6.54 0.20
CA VAL A 51 4.05 7.34 0.37
C VAL A 51 3.50 7.15 1.77
N SER A 52 3.05 8.24 2.42
CA SER A 52 2.64 8.22 3.83
C SER A 52 1.53 7.20 4.11
N GLN A 53 0.65 6.98 3.12
CA GLN A 53 -0.45 6.01 3.17
C GLN A 53 -0.02 4.55 2.99
N ALA A 54 1.19 4.28 2.47
CA ALA A 54 1.72 2.94 2.24
C ALA A 54 2.29 2.32 3.52
N TYR A 55 2.88 3.14 4.39
CA TYR A 55 3.50 2.68 5.61
C TYR A 55 2.46 2.49 6.73
N ASP A 56 2.33 1.26 7.22
CA ASP A 56 1.46 0.92 8.36
C ASP A 56 2.30 0.26 9.45
N LYS A 57 2.27 0.84 10.67
CA LYS A 57 3.01 0.33 11.84
C LYS A 57 2.57 -1.08 12.25
N LYS A 58 1.38 -1.53 11.82
CA LYS A 58 0.88 -2.89 12.07
C LYS A 58 1.37 -3.92 11.04
N ALA A 59 2.01 -3.48 9.96
CA ALA A 59 2.51 -4.37 8.93
C ALA A 59 3.71 -5.19 9.44
N PRO A 60 3.84 -6.46 9.01
CA PRO A 60 5.05 -7.25 9.24
C PRO A 60 6.30 -6.58 8.62
N PRO A 61 7.51 -6.92 9.09
CA PRO A 61 8.75 -6.44 8.49
C PRO A 61 8.79 -6.67 6.97
N ASN A 62 9.28 -5.69 6.21
CA ASN A 62 9.35 -5.69 4.74
C ASN A 62 8.00 -5.76 4.00
N MET A 63 6.88 -5.55 4.69
CA MET A 63 5.57 -5.42 4.05
C MET A 63 5.01 -4.00 4.22
N VAL A 64 4.38 -3.51 3.17
CA VAL A 64 3.67 -2.22 3.13
C VAL A 64 2.22 -2.47 2.76
N ARG A 65 1.32 -1.55 3.12
CA ARG A 65 -0.08 -1.65 2.71
C ARG A 65 -0.17 -1.51 1.20
N LYS A 66 -1.00 -2.36 0.57
CA LYS A 66 -1.31 -2.23 -0.85
C LYS A 66 -2.09 -0.93 -1.06
N VAL A 67 -1.41 0.05 -1.65
CA VAL A 67 -2.01 1.29 -2.14
C VAL A 67 -2.36 1.09 -3.62
N ALA A 68 -3.35 1.83 -4.13
CA ALA A 68 -3.61 1.85 -5.55
C ALA A 68 -2.38 2.42 -6.28
N ASP A 69 -2.09 1.97 -7.50
CA ASP A 69 -1.06 2.57 -8.35
C ASP A 69 -1.49 3.99 -8.70
N THR A 70 -1.09 4.92 -7.85
CA THR A 70 -1.38 6.32 -8.01
C THR A 70 -0.26 6.97 -8.78
N SER A 71 -0.26 6.76 -10.09
CA SER A 71 0.43 7.63 -11.04
C SER A 71 -0.03 9.10 -10.94
N ASN A 72 -1.03 9.40 -10.09
CA ASN A 72 -1.61 10.72 -9.85
C ASN A 72 -1.54 11.19 -8.38
N ILE A 73 -0.90 10.45 -7.45
CA ILE A 73 -0.64 11.01 -6.11
C ILE A 73 0.53 11.99 -6.27
N LYS A 74 0.19 13.27 -6.41
CA LYS A 74 1.07 14.35 -5.98
C LYS A 74 1.09 14.35 -4.45
N GLU A 75 1.76 13.37 -3.84
CA GLU A 75 2.27 13.58 -2.48
C GLU A 75 3.52 14.43 -2.63
N THR A 76 3.30 15.71 -2.94
CA THR A 76 4.29 16.71 -2.63
C THR A 76 4.24 16.80 -1.10
N THR A 77 5.11 16.06 -0.42
CA THR A 77 5.35 16.25 1.02
C THR A 77 5.88 17.65 1.34
N PHE A 78 6.19 18.42 0.29
CA PHE A 78 6.33 19.85 0.28
C PHE A 78 5.07 20.42 -0.34
N ASP A 79 4.30 21.24 0.37
CA ASP A 79 3.27 22.03 -0.30
C ASP A 79 3.92 22.72 -1.53
N ASP A 80 3.33 22.64 -2.72
CA ASP A 80 3.87 23.32 -3.92
C ASP A 80 4.10 24.81 -3.60
N SER A 81 3.33 25.37 -2.65
CA SER A 81 3.51 26.71 -2.08
C SER A 81 4.88 26.96 -1.43
N TYR A 82 5.52 25.96 -0.79
CA TYR A 82 6.87 26.10 -0.22
C TYR A 82 7.96 26.15 -1.30
N VAL A 83 7.76 25.44 -2.41
CA VAL A 83 8.69 25.45 -3.55
C VAL A 83 8.52 26.75 -4.35
N GLU A 84 7.28 27.22 -4.47
CA GLU A 84 6.98 28.47 -5.14
C GLU A 84 7.43 29.71 -4.36
N MET A 85 7.48 29.69 -3.02
CA MET A 85 7.92 30.82 -2.18
C MET A 85 9.35 31.33 -2.48
N PHE A 86 10.21 30.50 -3.07
CA PHE A 86 11.58 30.86 -3.43
C PHE A 86 11.83 30.85 -4.94
N SER A 87 10.76 30.77 -5.75
CA SER A 87 10.90 30.79 -7.20
C SER A 87 11.14 32.20 -7.73
N ASP A 88 12.33 32.44 -8.25
CA ASP A 88 12.77 33.71 -8.86
C ASP A 88 11.90 34.08 -10.10
N GLU A 89 11.31 33.08 -10.77
CA GLU A 89 10.39 33.28 -11.90
C GLU A 89 8.93 33.57 -11.50
N ASN A 90 8.57 33.44 -10.21
CA ASN A 90 7.22 33.77 -9.74
C ASN A 90 7.21 35.19 -9.14
N PRO A 91 6.74 36.22 -9.87
CA PRO A 91 6.73 37.61 -9.38
C PRO A 91 5.86 37.84 -8.14
N ASN A 92 5.02 36.86 -7.76
CA ASN A 92 4.20 36.91 -6.53
C ASN A 92 4.84 36.15 -5.34
N ALA A 93 5.96 35.46 -5.52
CA ALA A 93 6.58 34.62 -4.49
C ALA A 93 7.42 35.39 -3.46
N CYS A 94 7.83 36.63 -3.78
CA CYS A 94 8.69 37.43 -2.91
C CYS A 94 7.85 38.19 -1.86
N SER A 95 7.30 37.47 -0.89
CA SER A 95 6.57 38.06 0.24
C SER A 95 7.06 37.54 1.59
N ILE A 96 8.36 37.63 1.85
CA ILE A 96 8.92 37.61 3.21
C ILE A 96 9.68 38.92 3.42
N MET A 97 9.12 39.78 4.26
CA MET A 97 9.76 40.94 4.90
C MET A 97 9.78 40.68 6.40
#